data_AF-A0A6L3XWH8-F1
#
_entry.id   AF-A0A6L3XWH8-F1
#
_cell.length_a   1.000
_cell.length_b   1.000
_cell.length_c   1.000
_cell.angle_alpha   90.00
_cell.angle_beta   90.00
_cell.angle_gamma   90.00
#
_symmetry.space_group_name_H-M   'P 1'
#
loop_
_entity.id
_entity.type
_entity.pdbx_description
1 polymer ?
#
loop_
_entity_poly.entity_id
_entity_poly.type
_entity_poly.pdbx_seq_one_letter_code
_entity_poly.pdbx_strand_id
1 'polypeptide(L)'
;AENLMIVDLMRNDIGRVAEPGSVRVPELFVVEPFPAVHHLVSTITARLPASRTACDLLRAAFPGGSITGAPKVRAMEIIDELEPHRRNAWCGSIGYVSLCGTMDTSITIRTLTACDGNLYCSAGGGIVADSQAEAEYQETFDKVNRILKQLENSR
;
A
#
# COMPACT_ATOMS: atom_id res chain seq x y z
N ALA A 1 10.95 8.02 10.67
CA ALA A 1 11.83 7.91 9.49
C ALA A 1 11.14 7.18 8.34
N GLU A 2 10.48 6.04 8.60
CA GLU A 2 9.80 5.21 7.61
C GLU A 2 8.83 5.96 6.66
N ASN A 3 7.86 6.72 7.20
CA ASN A 3 6.88 7.43 6.37
C ASN A 3 7.56 8.42 5.39
N LEU A 4 8.63 9.10 5.82
CA LEU A 4 9.39 10.01 4.95
C LEU A 4 10.01 9.26 3.77
N MET A 5 10.60 8.09 4.02
CA MET A 5 11.20 7.25 2.99
C MET A 5 10.16 6.81 1.95
N ILE A 6 8.95 6.45 2.40
CA ILE A 6 7.86 6.09 1.50
C ILE A 6 7.34 7.31 0.73
N VAL A 7 7.24 8.48 1.36
CA VAL A 7 6.87 9.72 0.68
C VAL A 7 7.87 10.02 -0.44
N ASP A 8 9.17 9.93 -0.18
CA ASP A 8 10.20 10.19 -1.19
C ASP A 8 10.19 9.14 -2.32
N LEU A 9 9.99 7.86 -1.98
CA LEU A 9 9.80 6.80 -2.97
C LEU A 9 8.62 7.12 -3.90
N MET A 10 7.46 7.47 -3.33
CA MET A 10 6.26 7.76 -4.10
C MET A 10 6.39 9.04 -4.92
N ARG A 11 7.06 10.08 -4.40
CA ARG A 11 7.40 11.29 -5.16
C ARG A 11 8.26 10.97 -6.37
N ASN A 12 9.25 10.10 -6.22
CA ASN A 12 10.08 9.65 -7.32
C ASN A 12 9.25 8.91 -8.38
N ASP A 13 8.42 7.96 -7.96
CA ASP A 13 7.60 7.16 -8.88
C ASP A 13 6.61 8.02 -9.67
N ILE A 14 5.89 8.92 -8.98
CA ILE A 14 4.95 9.87 -9.60
C ILE A 14 5.72 10.84 -10.51
N GLY A 15 6.88 11.31 -10.07
CA GLY A 15 7.72 12.25 -10.81
C GLY A 15 8.21 11.73 -12.17
N ARG A 16 8.30 10.41 -12.36
CA ARG A 16 8.68 9.81 -13.66
C ARG A 16 7.68 10.07 -14.78
N VAL A 17 6.42 10.35 -14.45
CA VAL A 17 5.32 10.53 -15.42
C VAL A 17 4.58 11.85 -15.27
N ALA A 18 4.83 12.60 -14.19
CA ALA A 18 4.26 13.92 -13.97
C ALA A 18 5.00 15.03 -14.73
N GLU A 19 4.35 16.19 -14.87
CA GLU A 19 4.99 17.40 -15.37
C GLU A 19 6.15 17.84 -14.43
N PRO A 20 7.31 18.23 -14.98
CA PRO A 20 8.42 18.74 -14.17
C PRO A 20 8.01 19.90 -13.27
N GLY A 21 8.40 19.83 -11.99
CA GLY A 21 8.05 20.86 -10.99
C GLY A 21 6.62 20.82 -10.46
N SER A 22 5.77 19.89 -10.92
CA SER A 22 4.38 19.78 -10.44
C SER A 22 4.21 18.94 -9.17
N VAL A 23 5.16 18.06 -8.85
CA VAL A 23 5.09 17.15 -7.69
C VAL A 23 5.24 17.94 -6.39
N ARG A 24 4.24 17.84 -5.51
CA ARG A 24 4.16 18.53 -4.22
C ARG A 24 3.73 17.59 -3.12
N VAL A 25 4.10 17.91 -1.88
CA VAL A 25 3.66 17.23 -0.67
C VAL A 25 2.92 18.25 0.20
N PRO A 26 1.65 18.55 -0.10
CA PRO A 26 0.89 19.56 0.64
C PRO A 26 0.68 19.19 2.11
N GLU A 27 0.62 17.89 2.42
CA GLU A 27 0.39 17.38 3.77
C GLU A 27 1.42 16.29 4.07
N LEU A 28 2.12 16.43 5.19
CA LEU A 28 3.15 15.51 5.62
C LEU A 28 2.90 15.15 7.08
N PHE A 29 2.79 13.86 7.37
CA PHE A 29 2.62 13.32 8.73
C PHE A 29 1.33 13.77 9.44
N VAL A 30 0.22 13.79 8.71
CA VAL A 30 -1.11 14.01 9.29
C VAL A 30 -1.55 12.74 10.01
N VAL A 31 -1.98 12.86 11.27
CA VAL A 31 -2.54 11.74 12.02
C VAL A 31 -4.02 11.63 11.71
N GLU A 32 -4.42 10.52 11.08
CA GLU A 32 -5.81 10.23 10.75
C GLU A 32 -6.35 9.09 11.61
N PRO A 33 -7.52 9.28 12.27
CA PRO A 33 -8.16 8.23 13.04
C PRO A 33 -8.91 7.26 12.13
N PHE A 34 -8.57 5.97 12.19
CA PHE A 34 -9.36 4.89 11.60
C PHE A 34 -9.94 4.01 12.70
N PRO A 35 -11.01 3.23 12.44
CA PRO A 35 -11.68 2.45 13.47
C PRO A 35 -10.73 1.55 14.27
N ALA A 36 -9.75 0.92 13.61
CA ALA A 36 -8.84 -0.05 14.22
C ALA A 36 -7.55 0.55 14.79
N VAL A 37 -7.00 1.59 14.16
CA VAL A 37 -5.67 2.16 14.44
C VAL A 37 -5.62 3.61 13.96
N HIS A 38 -4.71 4.42 14.48
CA HIS A 38 -4.39 5.72 13.88
C HIS A 38 -3.33 5.52 12.80
N HIS A 39 -3.46 6.22 11.67
CA HIS A 39 -2.48 6.18 10.58
C HIS A 39 -1.78 7.52 10.45
N LEU A 40 -0.47 7.46 10.19
CA LEU A 40 0.30 8.62 9.74
C LEU A 40 0.19 8.73 8.22
N VAL A 41 -0.55 9.70 7.74
CA VAL A 41 -0.89 9.91 6.33
C VAL A 41 -0.12 11.11 5.79
N SER A 42 0.35 10.97 4.55
CA SER A 42 1.03 12.04 3.82
C SER A 42 0.44 12.09 2.41
N THR A 43 0.16 13.28 1.92
CA THR A 43 -0.50 13.52 0.64
C THR A 43 0.52 13.98 -0.38
N ILE A 44 0.57 13.31 -1.54
CA ILE A 44 1.40 13.70 -2.68
C ILE A 44 0.47 14.07 -3.84
N THR A 45 0.68 15.24 -4.43
CA THR A 45 -0.06 15.71 -5.61
C THR A 45 0.89 16.02 -6.76
N ALA A 46 0.43 15.83 -7.99
CA ALA A 46 1.19 16.15 -9.18
C ALA A 46 0.25 16.41 -10.37
N ARG A 47 0.74 17.07 -11.42
CA ARG A 47 0.00 17.23 -12.68
C ARG A 47 0.49 16.21 -13.69
N LEU A 48 -0.45 15.46 -14.27
CA LEU A 48 -0.16 14.55 -15.36
C LEU A 48 -0.18 15.35 -16.69
N PRO A 49 0.85 15.23 -17.55
CA PRO A 49 0.86 15.93 -18.83
C PRO A 49 -0.21 15.37 -19.76
N ALA A 50 -0.71 16.19 -20.69
CA ALA A 50 -1.79 15.82 -21.61
C ALA A 50 -1.50 14.59 -22.50
N SER A 51 -0.23 14.23 -22.67
CA SER A 51 0.22 13.04 -23.43
C SER A 51 0.19 11.74 -22.63
N ARG A 52 -0.23 11.76 -21.35
CA ARG A 52 -0.22 10.62 -20.44
C ARG A 52 -1.62 10.36 -19.89
N THR A 53 -1.83 9.13 -19.46
CA THR A 53 -3.12 8.64 -18.94
C THR A 53 -3.00 8.20 -17.48
N ALA A 54 -4.13 8.05 -16.79
CA ALA A 54 -4.16 7.51 -15.43
C ALA A 54 -3.46 6.13 -15.33
N CYS A 55 -3.52 5.31 -16.40
CA CYS A 55 -2.82 4.03 -16.47
C CYS A 55 -1.29 4.17 -16.49
N ASP A 56 -0.74 5.25 -17.03
CA ASP A 56 0.71 5.53 -16.97
C ASP A 56 1.14 5.84 -15.53
N LEU A 57 0.32 6.59 -14.81
CA LEU A 57 0.50 6.85 -13.38
C LEU A 57 0.44 5.55 -12.57
N LEU A 58 -0.60 4.73 -12.79
CA LEU A 58 -0.75 3.45 -12.11
C LEU A 58 0.49 2.56 -12.35
N ARG A 59 0.95 2.43 -13.59
CA ARG A 59 2.15 1.63 -13.91
C ARG A 59 3.43 2.17 -13.27
N ALA A 60 3.55 3.48 -13.13
CA ALA A 60 4.74 4.09 -12.52
C ALA A 60 4.78 3.92 -11.00
N ALA A 61 3.61 4.03 -10.35
CA ALA A 61 3.49 4.02 -8.89
C ALA A 61 3.26 2.62 -8.30
N PHE A 62 2.69 1.69 -9.06
CA PHE A 62 2.37 0.34 -8.60
C PHE A 62 3.60 -0.59 -8.60
N PRO A 63 3.73 -1.49 -7.61
CA PRO A 63 2.93 -1.63 -6.39
C PRO A 63 3.20 -0.52 -5.38
N GLY A 64 2.24 -0.29 -4.47
CA GLY A 64 2.31 0.81 -3.50
C GLY A 64 3.57 0.79 -2.64
N GLY A 65 4.15 1.96 -2.38
CA GLY A 65 5.41 2.07 -1.62
C GLY A 65 5.32 1.49 -0.20
N SER A 66 4.20 1.71 0.49
CA SER A 66 3.96 1.27 1.87
C SER A 66 3.81 -0.25 2.04
N ILE A 67 3.63 -1.02 0.96
CA ILE A 67 3.47 -2.48 1.03
C ILE A 67 4.65 -3.26 0.42
N THR A 68 5.63 -2.52 -0.11
CA THR A 68 6.89 -3.06 -0.63
C THR A 68 8.02 -2.70 0.33
N GLY A 69 8.45 -1.44 0.28
CA GLY A 69 9.61 -0.92 1.01
C GLY A 69 10.46 -0.01 0.12
N ALA A 70 11.53 0.54 0.69
CA ALA A 70 12.46 1.43 -0.03
C ALA A 70 13.91 0.93 0.16
N PRO A 71 14.68 0.69 -0.92
CA PRO A 71 14.32 0.81 -2.34
C PRO A 71 13.33 -0.27 -2.82
N LYS A 72 12.32 0.12 -3.63
CA LYS A 72 11.18 -0.73 -4.01
C LYS A 72 11.57 -2.07 -4.63
N VAL A 73 12.43 -2.06 -5.65
CA VAL A 73 12.82 -3.29 -6.37
C VAL A 73 13.52 -4.26 -5.42
N ARG A 74 14.50 -3.79 -4.64
CA ARG A 74 15.22 -4.65 -3.70
C ARG A 74 14.30 -5.17 -2.59
N ALA A 75 13.39 -4.35 -2.08
CA ALA A 75 12.41 -4.80 -1.10
C ALA A 75 11.51 -5.91 -1.66
N MET A 76 11.06 -5.79 -2.92
CA MET A 76 10.28 -6.85 -3.58
C MET A 76 11.08 -8.14 -3.80
N GLU A 77 12.36 -8.06 -4.14
CA GLU A 77 13.23 -9.25 -4.24
C GLU A 77 13.34 -9.98 -2.90
N ILE A 78 13.59 -9.24 -1.80
CA ILE A 78 13.67 -9.83 -0.46
C ILE A 78 12.33 -10.45 -0.06
N ILE A 79 11.21 -9.79 -0.34
CA ILE A 79 9.88 -10.34 -0.12
C ILE A 79 9.71 -11.66 -0.88
N ASP A 80 10.14 -11.72 -2.15
CA ASP A 80 10.05 -12.94 -2.96
C ASP A 80 10.98 -14.06 -2.49
N GLU A 81 12.15 -13.70 -1.95
CA GLU A 81 13.10 -14.64 -1.34
C GLU A 81 12.53 -15.27 -0.05
N LEU A 82 11.77 -14.51 0.74
CA LEU A 82 11.31 -14.89 2.07
C LEU A 82 9.89 -15.46 2.12
N GLU A 83 8.98 -14.99 1.28
CA GLU A 83 7.58 -15.44 1.32
C GLU A 83 7.41 -16.77 0.56
N PRO A 84 6.82 -17.81 1.19
CA PRO A 84 6.67 -19.11 0.56
C PRO A 84 5.62 -19.14 -0.56
N HIS A 85 4.82 -18.07 -0.69
CA HIS A 85 3.66 -18.00 -1.57
C HIS A 85 3.58 -16.64 -2.26
N ARG A 86 3.00 -16.62 -3.48
CA ARG A 86 2.67 -15.37 -4.16
C ARG A 86 1.56 -14.64 -3.42
N ARG A 87 1.65 -13.31 -3.32
CA ARG A 87 0.67 -12.46 -2.63
C ARG A 87 -0.70 -12.38 -3.32
N ASN A 88 -0.80 -12.75 -4.60
CA ASN A 88 -2.04 -12.70 -5.40
C ASN A 88 -2.73 -11.33 -5.30
N ALA A 89 -3.96 -11.30 -4.80
CA ALA A 89 -4.71 -10.06 -4.60
C ALA A 89 -4.15 -9.22 -3.46
N TRP A 90 -3.50 -9.79 -2.42
CA TRP A 90 -2.99 -9.04 -1.28
C TRP A 90 -1.83 -8.11 -1.68
N CYS A 91 -1.83 -6.87 -1.18
CA CYS A 91 -0.89 -5.80 -1.55
C CYS A 91 -0.93 -5.40 -3.04
N GLY A 92 -1.89 -5.92 -3.81
CA GLY A 92 -2.31 -5.42 -5.10
C GLY A 92 -3.23 -4.21 -5.00
N SER A 93 -4.18 -4.10 -5.93
CA SER A 93 -5.09 -2.95 -6.00
C SER A 93 -6.48 -3.35 -6.49
N ILE A 94 -7.50 -2.71 -5.92
CA ILE A 94 -8.89 -2.73 -6.40
C ILE A 94 -9.29 -1.29 -6.70
N GLY A 95 -9.91 -1.06 -7.85
CA GLY A 95 -10.29 0.29 -8.25
C GLY A 95 -11.03 0.32 -9.58
N TYR A 96 -11.20 1.52 -10.11
CA TYR A 96 -11.79 1.75 -11.43
C TYR A 96 -10.88 2.64 -12.29
N VAL A 97 -10.97 2.45 -13.61
CA VAL A 97 -10.42 3.35 -14.62
C VAL A 97 -11.55 3.70 -15.59
N SER A 98 -11.89 4.97 -15.67
CA SER A 98 -13.00 5.46 -16.48
C SER A 98 -12.54 5.97 -17.85
N LEU A 99 -13.41 5.85 -18.85
CA LEU A 99 -13.19 6.45 -20.17
C LEU A 99 -13.16 7.99 -20.14
N CYS A 100 -13.67 8.62 -19.08
CA CYS A 100 -13.52 10.06 -18.88
C CYS A 100 -12.16 10.47 -18.29
N GLY A 101 -11.23 9.51 -18.12
CA GLY A 101 -9.87 9.76 -17.64
C GLY A 101 -9.70 9.75 -16.12
N THR A 102 -10.78 9.59 -15.34
CA THR A 102 -10.70 9.44 -13.89
C THR A 102 -10.31 8.02 -13.50
N MET A 103 -9.54 7.90 -12.42
CA MET A 103 -9.13 6.63 -11.84
C MET A 103 -9.08 6.81 -10.33
N ASP A 104 -9.54 5.80 -9.62
CA ASP A 104 -9.31 5.66 -8.18
C ASP A 104 -9.00 4.20 -7.87
N THR A 105 -7.97 3.99 -7.08
CA THR A 105 -7.41 2.67 -6.79
C THR A 105 -6.97 2.61 -5.34
N SER A 106 -7.38 1.56 -4.64
CA SER A 106 -6.93 1.27 -3.28
C SER A 106 -5.71 0.35 -3.29
N ILE A 107 -5.14 0.13 -2.11
CA ILE A 107 -4.25 -1.01 -1.86
C ILE A 107 -5.07 -2.08 -1.15
N THR A 108 -4.97 -3.32 -1.61
CA THR A 108 -5.68 -4.47 -1.03
C THR A 108 -5.01 -4.97 0.24
N ILE A 109 -5.14 -4.15 1.28
CA ILE A 109 -4.88 -4.49 2.68
C ILE A 109 -6.22 -4.62 3.40
N ARG A 110 -6.24 -5.37 4.51
CA ARG A 110 -7.50 -5.65 5.26
C ARG A 110 -8.61 -6.22 4.35
N THR A 111 -8.22 -7.04 3.39
CA THR A 111 -9.11 -7.66 2.39
C THR A 111 -9.07 -9.18 2.56
N LEU A 112 -10.23 -9.84 2.44
CA LEU A 112 -10.32 -11.30 2.40
C LEU A 112 -10.40 -11.78 0.95
N THR A 113 -9.64 -12.82 0.63
CA THR A 113 -9.79 -13.53 -0.65
C THR A 113 -10.57 -14.80 -0.40
N ALA A 114 -11.68 -15.00 -1.12
CA ALA A 114 -12.46 -16.24 -1.06
C ALA A 114 -12.15 -17.11 -2.27
N CYS A 115 -11.71 -18.35 -2.03
CA CYS A 115 -11.41 -19.31 -3.10
C CYS A 115 -11.70 -20.74 -2.62
N ASP A 116 -12.42 -21.52 -3.43
CA ASP A 116 -12.71 -22.94 -3.18
C ASP A 116 -13.28 -23.23 -1.78
N GLY A 117 -14.22 -22.38 -1.34
CA GLY A 117 -14.84 -22.50 -0.02
C GLY A 117 -13.95 -22.07 1.16
N ASN A 118 -12.73 -21.60 0.89
CA ASN A 118 -11.80 -21.09 1.90
C ASN A 118 -11.73 -19.56 1.86
N LEU A 119 -11.50 -18.96 3.03
CA LEU A 119 -11.19 -17.54 3.17
C LEU A 119 -9.72 -17.36 3.57
N TYR A 120 -9.02 -16.51 2.84
CA TYR A 120 -7.62 -16.17 3.08
C TYR A 120 -7.54 -14.73 3.60
N CYS A 121 -6.87 -14.57 4.74
CA CYS A 121 -6.61 -13.28 5.37
C CYS A 121 -5.10 -13.09 5.55
N SER A 122 -4.55 -12.03 4.96
CA SER A 122 -3.12 -11.74 4.98
C SER A 122 -2.85 -10.39 5.66
N ALA A 123 -1.77 -10.34 6.42
CA ALA A 123 -1.26 -9.12 7.03
C ALA A 123 0.26 -9.15 7.09
N GLY A 124 0.83 -7.95 7.20
CA GLY A 124 2.27 -7.73 7.29
C GLY A 124 2.54 -6.35 7.89
N GLY A 125 3.81 -6.04 8.08
CA GLY A 125 4.31 -4.78 8.62
C GLY A 125 5.55 -4.30 7.85
N GLY A 126 5.88 -3.02 8.04
CA GLY A 126 7.15 -2.47 7.56
C GLY A 126 8.24 -2.84 8.55
N ILE A 127 9.35 -3.39 8.07
CA ILE A 127 10.49 -3.74 8.93
C ILE A 127 11.59 -2.70 8.75
N VAL A 128 11.98 -2.08 9.85
CA VAL A 128 13.08 -1.10 9.94
C VAL A 128 14.17 -1.61 10.88
N ALA A 129 15.31 -0.93 10.92
CA ALA A 129 16.47 -1.38 11.68
C ALA A 129 16.22 -1.49 13.20
N ASP A 130 15.27 -0.71 13.72
CA ASP A 130 14.84 -0.66 15.12
C ASP A 130 13.56 -1.49 15.39
N SER A 131 13.03 -2.20 14.40
CA SER A 131 11.87 -3.09 14.58
C SER A 131 12.17 -4.22 15.57
N GLN A 132 11.20 -4.52 16.42
CA GLN A 132 11.25 -5.67 17.34
C GLN A 132 10.38 -6.80 16.79
N ALA A 133 10.98 -7.95 16.50
CA ALA A 133 10.30 -9.06 15.82
C ALA A 133 8.94 -9.45 16.44
N GLU A 134 8.89 -9.57 17.77
CA GLU A 134 7.66 -9.93 18.49
C GLU A 134 6.57 -8.85 18.37
N ALA A 135 6.96 -7.58 18.42
CA ALA A 135 6.02 -6.47 18.28
C ALA A 135 5.44 -6.40 16.86
N GLU A 136 6.27 -6.58 15.84
CA GLU A 136 5.85 -6.62 14.43
C GLU A 136 4.91 -7.79 14.16
N TYR A 137 5.23 -8.96 14.72
CA TYR A 137 4.38 -10.15 14.62
C TYR A 137 3.02 -9.90 15.28
N GLN A 138 2.99 -9.36 16.50
CA GLN A 138 1.74 -8.99 17.18
C GLN A 138 0.93 -7.96 16.38
N GLU A 139 1.58 -6.97 15.76
CA GLU A 139 0.91 -5.97 14.93
C GLU A 139 0.17 -6.61 13.75
N THR A 140 0.70 -7.70 13.16
CA THR A 140 -0.02 -8.42 12.10
C THR A 140 -1.35 -8.99 12.58
N PHE A 141 -1.41 -9.52 13.81
CA PHE A 141 -2.66 -9.97 14.42
C PHE A 141 -3.60 -8.80 14.69
N ASP A 142 -3.11 -7.70 15.26
CA ASP A 142 -3.92 -6.52 15.54
C ASP A 142 -4.56 -5.96 14.26
N LYS A 143 -3.85 -6.09 13.14
CA LYS A 143 -4.36 -5.75 11.80
C LYS A 143 -5.51 -6.68 11.35
N VAL A 144 -5.46 -7.97 11.59
CA VAL A 144 -6.54 -8.87 11.12
C VAL A 144 -7.63 -9.11 12.16
N ASN A 145 -7.38 -8.81 13.43
CA ASN A 145 -8.24 -9.18 14.56
C ASN A 145 -9.68 -8.69 14.41
N ARG A 146 -9.88 -7.48 13.86
CA ARG A 146 -11.24 -6.97 13.60
C ARG A 146 -12.00 -7.74 12.54
N ILE A 147 -11.31 -8.32 11.56
CA ILE A 147 -11.91 -9.15 10.51
C ILE A 147 -12.20 -10.53 11.08
N LEU A 148 -11.18 -11.15 11.71
CA LEU A 148 -11.27 -12.52 12.24
C LEU A 148 -12.38 -12.66 13.29
N LYS A 149 -12.51 -11.71 14.22
CA LYS A 149 -13.58 -11.71 15.24
C LYS A 149 -14.99 -11.74 14.64
N GLN A 150 -15.21 -11.11 13.49
CA GLN A 150 -16.52 -11.13 12.84
C GLN A 150 -16.81 -12.48 12.20
N LEU A 151 -15.79 -13.13 11.63
CA LEU A 151 -15.92 -14.46 11.03
C LEU A 151 -16.19 -15.54 12.08
N GLU A 152 -15.56 -15.44 13.26
CA GLU A 152 -15.79 -16.37 14.37
C GLU A 152 -17.23 -16.31 14.92
N ASN A 153 -17.80 -15.10 14.96
CA ASN A 153 -19.16 -14.85 15.45
C ASN A 153 -20.25 -15.09 14.40
N SER A 154 -19.89 -15.42 13.15
CA SER A 154 -20.85 -15.66 12.06
C SER A 154 -21.31 -17.12 11.95
N ARG A 155 -21.12 -17.91 13.02
CA ARG A 155 -21.71 -19.25 13.19
C ARG A 155 -23.09 -19.16 13.81
#